data_AF-A0A7S4CRS7-F1
#
_entry.id   AF-A0A7S4CRS7-F1
#
_cell.length_a   1.000
_cell.length_b   1.000
_cell.length_c   1.000
_cell.angle_alpha   90.00
_cell.angle_beta   90.00
_cell.angle_gamma   90.00
#
_symmetry.space_group_name_H-M   'P 1'
#
loop_
_entity.id
_entity.type
_entity.pdbx_description
1 polymer ?
#
loop_
_entity_poly.entity_id
_entity_poly.type
_entity_poly.pdbx_seq_one_letter_code
_entity_poly.pdbx_strand_id
1 'polypeptide(L)'
;FFSPLCGPTMATLANRAPPDDDFLFNEYVVDDTLDSVARFDRYHAANFSVLRLVLVREIADTAQEAGYHDFVTRLLPLLAKFMTDVEPAIRSQLAQQLHPLACFTVEKGGDQ
;
A
#
# COMPACT_ATOMS: atom_id res chain seq x y z
N PHE A 1 10.29 23.69 -34.54
CA PHE A 1 10.09 24.49 -33.32
C PHE A 1 10.70 23.75 -32.14
N PHE A 2 12.01 23.90 -31.95
CA PHE A 2 12.73 23.48 -30.75
C PHE A 2 12.97 24.74 -29.91
N SER A 3 12.46 24.78 -28.68
CA SER A 3 12.83 25.79 -27.69
C SER A 3 13.95 25.20 -26.81
N PRO A 4 15.03 25.94 -26.51
CA PRO A 4 16.16 25.40 -25.77
C PRO A 4 15.86 25.35 -24.27
N LEU A 5 16.25 24.22 -23.67
CA LEU A 5 16.30 23.96 -22.24
C LEU A 5 16.99 25.09 -21.49
N CYS A 6 16.28 25.72 -20.56
CA CYS A 6 16.84 26.62 -19.55
C CYS A 6 16.62 26.00 -18.15
N GLY A 7 17.66 25.31 -17.67
CA GLY A 7 18.02 25.13 -16.25
C GLY A 7 17.65 23.82 -15.55
N PRO A 8 18.47 23.32 -14.59
CA PRO A 8 19.63 23.98 -14.00
C PRO A 8 20.99 23.42 -14.48
N THR A 9 21.99 24.28 -14.42
CA THR A 9 23.40 23.96 -14.58
C THR A 9 23.88 22.98 -13.49
N MET A 10 24.92 22.20 -13.81
CA MET A 10 25.66 21.25 -12.96
C MET A 10 26.14 21.79 -11.59
N ALA A 11 25.83 23.03 -11.24
CA ALA A 11 26.09 23.65 -9.94
C ALA A 11 24.95 23.44 -8.91
N THR A 12 23.81 22.86 -9.30
CA THR A 12 22.70 22.55 -8.34
C THR A 12 22.73 21.09 -7.86
N LEU A 13 23.83 20.37 -8.09
CA LEU A 13 24.09 19.04 -7.50
C LEU A 13 24.92 19.13 -6.22
N ALA A 14 25.01 20.32 -5.62
CA ALA A 14 25.53 20.47 -4.27
C ALA A 14 24.36 20.36 -3.29
N ASN A 15 24.44 19.38 -2.39
CA ASN A 15 23.67 19.31 -1.15
C ASN A 15 22.36 18.52 -1.13
N ARG A 16 22.32 17.33 -1.75
CA ARG A 16 21.53 16.24 -1.16
C ARG A 16 22.52 15.38 -0.40
N ALA A 17 22.60 15.56 0.92
CA ALA A 17 23.23 14.58 1.78
C ALA A 17 22.68 13.19 1.38
N PRO A 18 23.50 12.11 1.39
CA PRO A 18 22.91 10.78 1.33
C PRO A 18 21.79 10.74 2.38
N PRO A 19 20.61 10.18 2.07
CA PRO A 19 19.58 10.03 3.09
C PRO A 19 20.28 9.42 4.31
N ASP A 20 20.22 10.11 5.45
CA ASP A 20 20.85 9.63 6.67
C ASP A 20 20.51 8.15 6.79
N ASP A 21 21.50 7.27 6.94
CA ASP A 21 21.23 5.83 6.94
C ASP A 21 20.11 5.49 7.95
N ASP A 22 20.03 6.23 9.06
CA ASP A 22 18.94 6.21 10.05
C ASP A 22 17.54 6.45 9.45
N PHE A 23 17.40 7.34 8.46
CA PHE A 23 16.13 7.56 7.74
C PHE A 23 15.75 6.35 6.90
N LEU A 24 16.72 5.74 6.22
CA LEU A 24 16.49 4.53 5.42
C LEU A 24 16.13 3.36 6.34
N PHE A 25 16.84 3.17 7.45
CA PHE A 25 16.59 2.11 8.43
C PHE A 25 15.23 2.26 9.11
N ASN A 26 14.83 3.47 9.51
CA ASN A 26 13.57 3.71 10.20
C ASN A 26 12.34 3.46 9.30
N GLU A 27 12.48 3.64 7.98
CA GLU A 27 11.40 3.41 7.02
C GLU A 27 11.19 1.91 6.70
N TYR A 28 12.11 1.03 7.13
CA TYR A 28 11.94 -0.44 7.14
C TYR A 28 11.41 -1.01 8.46
N VAL A 29 11.30 -0.20 9.51
CA VAL A 29 10.76 -0.64 10.81
C VAL A 29 9.24 -0.71 10.71
N VAL A 30 8.73 -1.94 10.68
CA VAL A 30 7.29 -2.21 10.80
C VAL A 30 6.93 -2.22 12.28
N ASP A 31 5.85 -1.54 12.64
CA ASP A 31 5.31 -1.55 13.99
C ASP A 31 4.52 -2.85 14.20
N ASP A 32 5.21 -3.85 14.75
CA ASP A 32 4.64 -5.17 15.04
C ASP A 32 3.64 -5.17 16.20
N THR A 33 3.38 -4.02 16.84
CA THR A 33 2.34 -3.88 17.87
C THR A 33 0.97 -3.57 17.28
N LEU A 34 0.90 -3.23 15.98
CA LEU A 34 -0.35 -2.94 15.28
C LEU A 34 -1.08 -4.23 14.88
N ASP A 35 -2.41 -4.23 15.06
CA ASP A 35 -3.26 -5.27 14.49
C ASP A 35 -3.28 -5.23 12.95
N SER A 36 -3.75 -6.31 12.34
CA SER A 36 -3.78 -6.50 10.89
C SER A 36 -4.47 -5.32 10.18
N VAL A 37 -5.57 -4.78 10.71
CA VAL A 37 -6.32 -3.67 10.07
C VAL A 37 -5.60 -2.33 10.25
N ALA A 38 -5.07 -2.06 11.44
CA ALA A 38 -4.29 -0.86 11.74
C ALA A 38 -3.03 -0.77 10.86
N ARG A 39 -2.44 -1.91 10.50
CA ARG A 39 -1.33 -1.96 9.53
C ARG A 39 -1.75 -1.46 8.14
N PHE A 40 -2.98 -1.73 7.68
CA PHE A 40 -3.48 -1.17 6.41
C PHE A 40 -3.64 0.35 6.50
N ASP A 41 -4.26 0.86 7.56
CA ASP A 41 -4.43 2.30 7.75
C ASP A 41 -3.09 3.04 7.75
N ARG A 42 -2.08 2.45 8.41
CA ARG A 42 -0.73 3.00 8.55
C ARG A 42 0.08 2.93 7.24
N TYR A 43 0.03 1.80 6.53
CA TYR A 43 1.07 1.47 5.54
C TYR A 43 0.57 1.33 4.10
N HIS A 44 -0.73 1.46 3.82
CA HIS A 44 -1.27 1.35 2.45
C HIS A 44 -0.66 2.33 1.44
N ALA A 45 -0.10 3.46 1.91
CA ALA A 45 0.54 4.49 1.10
C ALA A 45 2.04 4.65 1.40
N ALA A 46 2.67 3.67 2.06
CA ALA A 46 4.10 3.70 2.32
C ALA A 46 4.90 3.80 1.01
N ASN A 47 6.02 4.51 0.98
CA ASN A 47 6.83 4.66 -0.24
C ASN A 47 7.40 3.31 -0.72
N PHE A 48 7.64 2.38 0.20
CA PHE A 48 8.14 1.05 -0.11
C PHE A 48 7.06 0.13 -0.64
N SER A 49 7.25 -0.28 -1.90
CA SER A 49 6.39 -1.22 -2.61
C SER A 49 6.27 -2.58 -1.91
N VAL A 50 7.35 -3.06 -1.31
CA VAL A 50 7.37 -4.35 -0.59
C VAL A 50 6.35 -4.38 0.54
N LEU A 51 6.23 -3.30 1.32
CA LEU A 51 5.29 -3.25 2.43
C LEU A 51 3.84 -3.23 1.93
N ARG A 52 3.55 -2.43 0.90
CA ARG A 52 2.23 -2.42 0.24
C ARG A 52 1.88 -3.79 -0.37
N LEU A 53 2.87 -4.49 -0.94
CA LEU A 53 2.71 -5.82 -1.50
C LEU A 53 2.36 -6.86 -0.42
N VAL A 54 3.01 -6.80 0.75
CA VAL A 54 2.68 -7.66 1.90
C VAL A 54 1.24 -7.44 2.34
N LEU A 55 0.81 -6.18 2.52
CA LEU A 55 -0.57 -5.86 2.87
C LEU A 55 -1.55 -6.48 1.86
N VAL A 56 -1.37 -6.21 0.57
CA VAL A 56 -2.28 -6.74 -0.46
C VAL A 56 -2.28 -8.26 -0.48
N ARG A 57 -1.15 -8.93 -0.20
CA ARG A 57 -1.11 -10.40 -0.15
C ARG A 57 -1.97 -11.00 0.96
N GLU A 58 -2.11 -10.29 2.08
CA GLU A 58 -2.79 -10.75 3.31
C GLU A 58 -4.20 -10.19 3.44
N ILE A 59 -4.70 -9.43 2.45
CA ILE A 59 -5.94 -8.66 2.58
C ILE A 59 -7.20 -9.50 2.78
N ALA A 60 -7.28 -10.68 2.16
CA ALA A 60 -8.42 -11.56 2.33
C ALA A 60 -8.44 -12.18 3.74
N ASP A 61 -7.28 -12.59 4.25
CA ASP A 61 -7.15 -13.12 5.61
C ASP A 61 -7.44 -12.02 6.64
N THR A 62 -6.92 -10.81 6.40
CA THR A 62 -7.19 -9.63 7.23
C THR A 62 -8.69 -9.30 7.25
N ALA A 63 -9.38 -9.40 6.12
CA ALA A 63 -10.83 -9.18 6.05
C ALA A 63 -11.61 -10.23 6.86
N GLN A 64 -11.18 -11.50 6.84
CA GLN A 64 -11.78 -12.56 7.64
C GLN A 64 -11.57 -12.34 9.14
N GLU A 65 -10.37 -11.94 9.56
CA GLU A 65 -10.04 -11.63 10.95
C GLU A 65 -10.81 -10.41 11.48
N ALA A 66 -10.87 -9.33 10.70
CA ALA A 66 -11.53 -8.09 11.06
C ALA A 66 -13.07 -8.21 11.09
N GLY A 67 -13.61 -9.10 10.27
CA GLY A 67 -15.04 -9.25 10.06
C GLY A 67 -15.60 -8.23 9.05
N TYR A 68 -16.85 -8.46 8.66
CA TYR A 68 -17.47 -7.79 7.51
C TYR A 68 -17.59 -6.26 7.69
N HIS A 69 -17.95 -5.80 8.90
CA HIS A 69 -18.11 -4.38 9.17
C HIS A 69 -16.81 -3.59 8.97
N ASP A 70 -15.71 -4.06 9.56
CA ASP A 70 -14.40 -3.41 9.45
C ASP A 70 -13.83 -3.55 8.04
N PHE A 71 -14.07 -4.69 7.36
CA PHE A 71 -13.73 -4.82 5.96
C PHE A 71 -14.40 -3.75 5.10
N VAL A 72 -15.73 -3.60 5.18
CA VAL A 72 -16.47 -2.64 4.34
C VAL A 72 -16.13 -1.19 4.67
N THR A 73 -15.92 -0.86 5.95
CA THR A 73 -15.71 0.53 6.40
C THR A 73 -14.26 0.98 6.30
N ARG A 74 -13.29 0.07 6.47
CA ARG A 74 -11.85 0.41 6.56
C ARG A 74 -11.03 -0.13 5.39
N LEU A 75 -11.17 -1.42 5.05
CA LEU A 75 -10.29 -2.07 4.06
C LEU A 75 -10.77 -1.87 2.61
N LEU A 76 -12.07 -2.06 2.36
CA LEU A 76 -12.66 -1.98 1.03
C LEU A 76 -12.40 -0.62 0.34
N PRO A 77 -12.50 0.54 1.02
CA PRO A 77 -12.16 1.83 0.43
C PRO A 77 -10.70 1.96 -0.01
N LEU A 78 -9.78 1.21 0.61
CA LEU A 78 -8.35 1.23 0.28
C LEU A 78 -8.03 0.45 -1.00
N LEU A 79 -8.90 -0.46 -1.45
CA LEU A 79 -8.67 -1.23 -2.68
C LEU A 79 -8.45 -0.33 -3.90
N ALA A 80 -9.13 0.81 -3.98
CA ALA A 80 -8.97 1.76 -5.08
C ALA A 80 -7.52 2.26 -5.21
N LYS A 81 -6.80 2.41 -4.09
CA LYS A 81 -5.40 2.82 -4.09
C LYS A 81 -4.51 1.72 -4.62
N PHE A 82 -4.75 0.47 -4.21
CA PHE A 82 -3.98 -0.68 -4.70
C PHE A 82 -4.27 -1.01 -6.17
N MET A 83 -5.50 -0.80 -6.66
CA MET A 83 -5.84 -0.95 -8.08
C MET A 83 -5.08 0.03 -8.98
N THR A 84 -4.73 1.20 -8.44
CA THR A 84 -4.05 2.28 -9.17
C THR A 84 -2.59 2.44 -8.75
N ASP A 85 -2.04 1.47 -8.02
CA ASP A 85 -0.65 1.51 -7.58
C ASP A 85 0.30 1.59 -8.77
N VAL A 86 1.40 2.33 -8.61
CA VAL A 86 2.44 2.47 -9.64
C VAL A 86 3.09 1.11 -9.96
N GLU A 87 3.19 0.23 -8.97
CA GLU A 87 3.84 -1.07 -9.10
C GLU A 87 2.89 -2.13 -9.68
N PRO A 88 3.23 -2.73 -10.84
CA PRO A 88 2.41 -3.78 -11.46
C PRO A 88 2.21 -5.00 -10.57
N ALA A 89 3.21 -5.35 -9.74
CA ALA A 89 3.13 -6.49 -8.83
C ALA A 89 2.00 -6.34 -7.81
N ILE A 90 1.78 -5.13 -7.28
CA ILE A 90 0.72 -4.84 -6.32
C ILE A 90 -0.65 -4.98 -6.99
N ARG A 91 -0.82 -4.41 -8.19
CA ARG A 91 -2.06 -4.55 -8.96
C ARG A 91 -2.37 -6.00 -9.30
N SER A 92 -1.36 -6.76 -9.72
CA SER A 92 -1.49 -8.19 -10.02
C SER A 92 -1.84 -9.00 -8.78
N GLN A 93 -1.23 -8.70 -7.64
CA GLN A 93 -1.53 -9.37 -6.38
C GLN A 93 -2.96 -9.08 -5.93
N LEU A 94 -3.42 -7.82 -6.05
CA LEU A 94 -4.80 -7.48 -5.74
C LEU A 94 -5.79 -8.28 -6.60
N ALA A 95 -5.51 -8.41 -7.91
CA ALA A 95 -6.36 -9.19 -8.80
C ALA A 95 -6.51 -10.66 -8.35
N GLN A 96 -5.45 -11.26 -7.81
CA GLN A 96 -5.51 -12.62 -7.25
C GLN A 96 -6.38 -12.68 -5.98
N GLN A 97 -6.42 -11.60 -5.21
CA GLN A 97 -7.19 -11.49 -3.96
C GLN A 97 -8.65 -11.10 -4.18
N LEU A 98 -9.05 -10.65 -5.37
CA LEU A 98 -10.44 -10.30 -5.66
C LEU A 98 -11.39 -11.49 -5.51
N HIS A 99 -10.97 -12.70 -5.90
CA HIS A 99 -11.82 -13.89 -5.76
C HIS A 99 -12.12 -14.23 -4.29
N PRO A 100 -11.12 -14.43 -3.40
CA PRO A 100 -11.41 -14.73 -2.00
C PRO A 100 -12.15 -13.59 -1.28
N LEU A 101 -11.86 -12.32 -1.61
CA LEU A 101 -12.61 -11.17 -1.07
C LEU A 101 -14.08 -11.20 -1.51
N ALA A 102 -14.36 -11.53 -2.77
CA ALA A 102 -15.73 -11.66 -3.27
C ALA A 102 -16.48 -12.80 -2.57
N CYS A 103 -15.84 -13.96 -2.39
CA CYS A 103 -16.41 -15.07 -1.62
C CYS A 103 -16.76 -14.63 -0.20
N PHE A 104 -15.81 -14.03 0.52
CA PHE A 104 -16.02 -13.49 1.86
C PHE A 104 -17.19 -12.49 1.91
N THR A 105 -17.27 -11.57 0.94
CA THR A 105 -18.32 -10.54 0.90
C THR A 105 -19.70 -11.16 0.68
N VAL A 106 -19.82 -12.17 -0.19
CA VAL A 106 -21.09 -12.88 -0.42
C VAL A 106 -21.49 -13.69 0.80
N GLU A 107 -20.55 -14.40 1.42
CA GLU A 107 -20.81 -15.24 2.59
C GLU A 107 -21.19 -14.43 3.83
N LYS A 108 -20.51 -13.32 4.10
CA LYS A 108 -20.72 -12.52 5.32
C LYS A 108 -21.65 -11.33 5.15
N GLY A 109 -21.83 -10.84 3.93
CA GLY A 109 -22.71 -9.71 3.64
C GLY A 109 -24.20 -10.07 3.61
N GLY A 110 -24.53 -11.36 3.46
CA GLY A 110 -25.91 -11.85 3.51
C GLY A 110 -26.51 -11.94 4.92
N ASP A 111 -25.66 -11.87 5.96
CA ASP A 111 -26.05 -11.98 7.37
C ASP A 111 -26.37 -10.61 8.02
N GLN A 112 -26.46 -9.53 7.23
CA GLN A 112 -26.70 -8.16 7.70
C GLN A 112 -28.14 -7.68 7.51
#